data_AF-A0A7C7X9Z2-F1
#
_entry.id   AF-A0A7C7X9Z2-F1
#
_cell.length_a   1.000
_cell.length_b   1.000
_cell.length_c   1.000
_cell.angle_alpha   90.00
_cell.angle_beta   90.00
_cell.angle_gamma   90.00
#
_symmetry.space_group_name_H-M   'P 1'
#
loop_
_entity.id
_entity.type
_entity.pdbx_description
1 polymer ?
#
loop_
_entity_poly.entity_id
_entity_poly.type
_entity_poly.pdbx_seq_one_letter_code
_entity_poly.pdbx_strand_id
1 'polypeptide(L)' 'MVHSLQPEFTGKIRFLIADITSREGRAFTQVHNVSNVTLIFFSPDGTRLATLTGLQEPDYLRRAFTRAFKL' A
#
# COMPACT_ATOMS: atom_id res chain seq x y z
N MET A 1 -11.06 -3.40 4.58
CA MET A 1 -11.05 -3.02 3.15
C MET A 1 -9.85 -3.58 2.40
N VAL A 2 -8.59 -3.35 2.79
CA VAL A 2 -7.43 -4.01 2.13
C VAL A 2 -7.32 -5.49 2.50
N HIS A 3 -7.52 -5.84 3.78
CA HIS A 3 -7.40 -7.23 4.25
C HIS A 3 -8.30 -8.22 3.49
N SER A 4 -9.52 -7.81 3.11
CA SER A 4 -10.44 -8.63 2.33
C SER A 4 -9.98 -8.92 0.90
N LEU A 5 -9.08 -8.10 0.35
CA LEU A 5 -8.52 -8.27 -1.00
C LEU A 5 -7.22 -9.07 -1.00
N GLN A 6 -6.54 -9.20 0.13
CA GLN A 6 -5.24 -9.90 0.21
C GLN A 6 -5.26 -11.31 -0.41
N PRO A 7 -6.29 -12.15 -0.19
CA PRO A 7 -6.34 -13.48 -0.78
C PRO A 7 -6.29 -13.48 -2.32
N GLU A 8 -6.90 -12.48 -2.98
CA GLU A 8 -6.95 -12.36 -4.44
C GLU A 8 -5.58 -12.08 -5.07
N PHE A 9 -4.67 -11.49 -4.29
CA PHE A 9 -3.33 -11.09 -4.74
C PHE A 9 -2.20 -11.94 -4.14
N THR A 10 -2.56 -13.07 -3.52
CA THR A 10 -1.59 -14.06 -3.01
C THR A 10 -0.60 -14.46 -4.10
N GLY A 11 0.69 -14.38 -3.79
CA GLY A 11 1.77 -14.69 -4.73
C GLY A 11 2.06 -13.60 -5.78
N LYS A 12 1.23 -12.54 -5.87
CA LYS A 12 1.42 -11.41 -6.79
C LYS A 12 1.84 -10.13 -6.07
N ILE A 13 1.28 -9.86 -4.89
CA ILE A 13 1.55 -8.65 -4.10
C ILE A 13 1.94 -9.05 -2.68
N ARG A 14 3.00 -8.43 -2.16
CA ARG A 14 3.35 -8.51 -0.74
C ARG A 14 2.78 -7.31 0.01
N PHE A 15 1.92 -7.58 0.99
CA PHE A 15 1.36 -6.54 1.85
C PHE A 15 2.19 -6.40 3.12
N LEU A 16 2.63 -5.17 3.41
CA LEU A 16 3.35 -4.82 4.63
C LEU A 16 2.57 -3.72 5.36
N ILE A 17 2.54 -3.80 6.69
CA ILE A 17 1.88 -2.81 7.54
C ILE A 17 2.96 -2.00 8.25
N ALA A 18 2.95 -0.69 8.03
CA ALA A 18 3.74 0.25 8.83
C ALA A 18 2.89 0.71 10.01
N ASP A 19 3.20 0.25 11.22
CA ASP A 19 2.54 0.72 12.44
C ASP A 19 3.04 2.14 12.78
N ILE A 20 2.24 3.15 12.46
CA ILE A 20 2.57 4.56 12.68
C ILE A 20 2.64 4.95 14.16
N THR A 21 2.25 4.06 15.09
CA THR A 21 2.43 4.26 16.53
C THR A 21 3.81 3.80 17.02
N SER A 22 4.52 3.01 16.22
CA SER A 22 5.92 2.64 16.45
C SER A 22 6.89 3.75 16.02
N ARG A 23 8.13 3.70 16.50
CA ARG A 23 9.18 4.65 16.08
C ARG A 23 9.49 4.49 14.59
N GLU A 24 9.59 3.25 14.15
CA GLU A 24 9.94 2.86 12.79
C GLU A 24 8.86 3.30 11.81
N GLY A 25 7.58 3.08 12.15
CA GLY A 25 6.47 3.53 11.31
C GLY A 25 6.35 5.06 11.24
N ARG A 26 6.63 5.78 12.34
CA ARG A 26 6.72 7.26 12.29
C ARG A 26 7.85 7.75 11.39
N ALA A 27 9.03 7.13 11.47
CA ALA A 27 10.13 7.46 10.58
C ALA A 27 9.76 7.17 9.12
N PHE A 28 9.09 6.05 8.87
CA PHE A 28 8.63 5.67 7.53
C PHE A 28 7.63 6.68 6.94
N THR A 29 6.66 7.16 7.72
CA THR A 29 5.71 8.17 7.24
C THR A 29 6.38 9.51 6.92
N GLN A 30 7.37 9.91 7.73
CA GLN A 30 8.16 11.12 7.50
C GLN A 30 9.00 11.03 6.22
N VAL A 31 9.72 9.92 6.03
CA VAL A 31 10.57 9.69 4.83
C VAL A 31 9.75 9.73 3.55
N HIS A 32 8.53 9.18 3.57
CA HIS A 32 7.68 9.14 2.39
C HIS A 32 6.71 10.32 2.26
N ASN A 33 6.71 11.25 3.22
CA ASN A 33 5.83 12.41 3.31
C ASN A 33 4.34 12.05 3.15
N VAL A 34 3.87 11.06 3.92
CA VAL A 34 2.50 10.55 3.87
C VAL A 34 1.75 10.76 5.19
N SER A 35 0.44 10.99 5.09
CA SER A 35 -0.46 11.08 6.24
C SER A 35 -1.00 9.71 6.66
N ASN A 36 -1.80 9.69 7.74
CA ASN A 36 -2.56 8.52 8.17
C ASN A 36 -3.42 7.96 7.03
N VAL A 37 -3.67 6.64 7.07
CA VAL A 37 -4.49 5.91 6.09
C VAL A 37 -3.96 6.12 4.67
N THR A 38 -2.73 5.67 4.43
CA THR A 38 -2.07 5.74 3.13
C THR A 38 -1.54 4.37 2.73
N LEU A 39 -1.74 4.01 1.46
CA LEU A 39 -1.05 2.89 0.81
C LEU A 39 0.07 3.44 -0.06
N ILE A 40 1.24 2.82 0.03
CA ILE A 40 2.38 3.11 -0.83
C ILE A 40 2.71 1.85 -1.59
N PHE A 41 2.80 1.96 -2.92
CA PHE A 41 3.12 0.84 -3.80
C PHE A 41 4.59 0.90 -4.18
N PHE A 42 5.26 -0.24 -4.10
CA PHE A 42 6.68 -0.38 -4.44
C PHE A 42 6.87 -1.51 -5.46
N SER A 43 7.77 -1.32 -6.42
CA SER A 43 8.27 -2.41 -7.26
C SER A 43 9.21 -3.32 -6.47
N PRO A 44 9.55 -4.51 -7.00
CA PRO A 44 10.42 -5.47 -6.32
C PRO A 44 11.82 -4.92 -5.95
N ASP A 45 12.31 -3.92 -6.67
CA ASP A 45 13.58 -3.23 -6.42
C ASP A 45 13.49 -2.12 -5.35
N GLY A 46 12.29 -1.88 -4.80
CA GLY A 46 12.04 -0.83 -3.80
C GLY A 46 11.69 0.54 -4.38
N THR A 47 11.59 0.69 -5.71
CA THR A 47 11.16 1.96 -6.32
C THR A 47 9.68 2.22 -6.02
N ARG A 48 9.35 3.44 -5.57
CA ARG A 48 7.95 3.84 -5.30
C ARG A 48 7.18 4.01 -6.62
N LEU A 49 6.12 3.24 -6.80
CA LEU A 49 5.27 3.27 -8.00
C LEU A 49 4.13 4.29 -7.86
N ALA A 50 3.45 4.32 -6.72
CA ALA A 50 2.36 5.24 -6.46
C ALA A 50 2.05 5.37 -4.96
N THR A 51 1.24 6.37 -4.63
CA THR A 51 0.67 6.59 -3.31
C THR A 51 -0.84 6.74 -3.44
N LEU A 52 -1.60 6.12 -2.53
CA LEU A 52 -3.04 6.24 -2.45
C LEU A 52 -3.45 6.60 -1.02
N THR A 53 -4.06 7.77 -0.86
CA THR A 53 -4.44 8.31 0.46
C THR A 53 -5.94 8.20 0.68
N GLY A 54 -6.34 8.02 1.93
CA GLY A 54 -7.72 7.96 2.36
C GLY A 54 -8.34 6.56 2.26
N LEU A 55 -9.57 6.46 2.75
CA LEU A 55 -10.38 5.25 2.65
C LEU A 55 -10.86 5.07 1.21
N GLN A 56 -10.82 3.83 0.73
CA GLN A 56 -11.12 3.49 -0.65
C GLN A 56 -11.95 2.22 -0.69
N GLU A 57 -12.95 2.20 -1.59
CA GLU A 57 -13.81 1.04 -1.79
C GLU A 57 -13.01 -0.15 -2.36
N PRO A 58 -13.37 -1.40 -2.02
CA PRO A 58 -12.64 -2.60 -2.47
C PRO A 58 -12.46 -2.68 -4.00
N ASP A 59 -13.49 -2.32 -4.77
CA ASP A 59 -13.42 -2.36 -6.23
C ASP A 59 -12.45 -1.33 -6.81
N TYR A 60 -12.35 -0.17 -6.17
CA TYR A 60 -11.35 0.84 -6.55
C TYR A 60 -9.94 0.32 -6.26
N LEU A 61 -9.73 -0.25 -5.06
CA LEU A 61 -8.45 -0.82 -4.66
C LEU A 61 -8.00 -1.95 -5.60
N ARG A 62 -8.92 -2.83 -6.01
CA ARG A 62 -8.63 -3.91 -6.96
C ARG A 62 -8.09 -3.35 -8.28
N ARG A 63 -8.78 -2.36 -8.88
CA ARG A 63 -8.32 -1.70 -10.11
C ARG A 63 -6.99 -0.97 -9.92
N ALA A 64 -6.80 -0.32 -8.78
CA ALA A 64 -5.56 0.37 -8.46
C ALA A 64 -4.37 -0.60 -8.38
N PHE A 65 -4.54 -1.76 -7.74
CA PHE A 65 -3.52 -2.80 -7.66
C PHE A 65 -3.18 -3.38 -9.03
N THR A 66 -4.18 -3.79 -9.80
CA THR A 66 -3.99 -4.31 -11.17
C THR A 66 -3.21 -3.31 -12.04
N ARG A 67 -3.59 -2.03 -11.99
CA ARG A 67 -2.92 -0.98 -12.77
C ARG A 67 -1.49 -0.70 -12.30
N ALA A 68 -1.27 -0.57 -10.98
CA ALA A 68 0.02 -0.19 -10.42
C ALA A 68 1.07 -1.30 -10.60
N PHE A 69 0.66 -2.56 -10.43
CA PHE A 69 1.54 -3.73 -10.50
C PHE A 69 1.54 -4.44 -11.86
N LYS A 70 0.77 -3.94 -12.84
CA LYS A 70 0.62 -4.53 -14.19
C LYS A 70 0.24 -6.02 -14.13
N LEU A 71 -0.76 -6.35 -13.31
CA LEU A 71 -1.26 -7.71 -13.06
C LEU A 71 -2.40 -8.11 -13.99
#